data_AF-A0A7V3DH81-F1
#
_entry.id   AF-A0A7V3DH81-F1
#
_cell.length_a   1.000
_cell.length_b   1.000
_cell.length_c   1.000
_cell.angle_alpha   90.00
_cell.angle_beta   90.00
_cell.angle_gamma   90.00
#
_symmetry.space_group_name_H-M   'P 1'
#
loop_
_entity.id
_entity.type
_entity.pdbx_description
1 polymer ?
#
loop_
_entity_poly.entity_id
_entity_poly.type
_entity_poly.pdbx_seq_one_letter_code
_entity_poly.pdbx_strand_id
1 'polypeptide(L)'
;MVSATGKGGQYRYYACAKSMKEGVTACSGHRLRITEFEQFVLNLVVDWAFSVEKVRDIIKAIRRSLAEGEKPIRQIKAKLEEVKAKLKKYYDAFENGDYEKEFFADRIAGLKAEKQALQLEIERRTAPTELPPHLSTEANIRKIQQALRDVFLTGTPGLIKRYLNILVKEVVVNGEEVTITAQTAGVLALLDRGEKTKSTPDMSGVLNSSHKWRTRRDSNPQPLGP
;
A
#
# COMPACT_ATOMS: atom_id res chain seq x y z
N MET A 1 -2.28 -17.90 -10.39
CA MET A 1 -2.70 -18.68 -11.58
C MET A 1 -1.67 -18.49 -12.70
N VAL A 2 -1.66 -19.36 -13.71
CA VAL A 2 -0.78 -19.29 -14.90
C VAL A 2 -1.65 -19.26 -16.15
N SER A 3 -1.25 -18.52 -17.18
CA SER A 3 -1.94 -18.57 -18.48
C SER A 3 -1.61 -19.88 -19.20
N ALA A 4 -2.65 -20.56 -19.68
CA ALA A 4 -2.56 -21.79 -20.46
C ALA A 4 -3.38 -21.65 -21.74
N THR A 5 -2.99 -22.38 -22.77
CA THR A 5 -3.68 -22.40 -24.06
C THR A 5 -4.25 -23.78 -24.35
N GLY A 6 -5.40 -23.80 -25.04
CA GLY A 6 -6.06 -25.02 -25.52
C GLY A 6 -6.31 -24.95 -27.02
N LYS A 7 -6.41 -26.13 -27.66
CA LYS A 7 -6.73 -26.29 -29.09
C LYS A 7 -5.85 -25.41 -29.99
N GLY A 8 -4.53 -25.58 -29.91
CA GLY A 8 -3.57 -24.85 -30.76
C GLY A 8 -3.47 -23.34 -30.48
N GLY A 9 -3.91 -22.87 -29.31
CA GLY A 9 -3.91 -21.44 -28.96
C GLY A 9 -5.23 -20.72 -29.20
N GLN A 10 -6.24 -21.41 -29.76
CA GLN A 10 -7.56 -20.85 -30.02
C GLN A 10 -8.29 -20.46 -28.74
N TYR A 11 -8.05 -21.16 -27.64
CA TYR A 11 -8.61 -20.84 -26.34
C TYR A 11 -7.52 -20.51 -25.34
N ARG A 12 -7.76 -19.49 -24.51
CA ARG A 12 -6.85 -19.05 -23.45
C ARG A 12 -7.56 -19.09 -22.11
N TYR A 13 -6.89 -19.68 -21.12
CA TYR A 13 -7.43 -19.84 -19.77
C TYR A 13 -6.41 -19.48 -18.71
N TYR A 14 -6.89 -18.99 -17.56
CA TYR A 14 -6.13 -19.02 -16.33
C TYR A 14 -6.29 -20.39 -15.68
N ALA A 15 -5.16 -21.05 -15.40
CA ALA A 15 -5.10 -22.34 -14.72
C ALA A 15 -4.46 -22.20 -13.33
N CYS A 16 -4.91 -23.00 -12.37
CA CYS A 16 -4.27 -23.07 -11.06
C CYS A 16 -2.85 -23.64 -11.18
N ALA A 17 -1.85 -22.85 -10.78
CA ALA A 17 -0.44 -23.24 -10.83
C ALA A 17 -0.16 -24.49 -9.98
N LYS A 18 -0.82 -24.59 -8.82
CA LYS A 18 -0.64 -25.68 -7.87
C LYS A 18 -1.19 -26.98 -8.45
N SER A 19 -2.40 -26.94 -9.04
CA SER A 19 -2.98 -28.09 -9.74
C SER A 19 -2.12 -28.55 -10.93
N MET A 20 -1.55 -27.62 -11.69
CA MET A 20 -0.66 -27.95 -12.82
C MET A 20 0.64 -28.63 -12.40
N LYS A 21 1.17 -28.34 -11.20
CA LYS A 21 2.44 -28.87 -10.71
C LYS A 21 2.29 -30.13 -9.87
N GLU A 22 1.29 -30.16 -8.99
CA GLU A 22 1.11 -31.18 -7.94
C GLU A 22 -0.07 -32.10 -8.23
N GLY A 23 -0.84 -31.84 -9.31
CA GLY A 23 -1.99 -32.64 -9.72
C GLY A 23 -3.30 -32.27 -9.02
N VAL A 24 -4.36 -33.02 -9.37
CA VAL A 24 -5.75 -32.75 -8.95
C VAL A 24 -5.95 -32.95 -7.45
N THR A 25 -5.14 -33.81 -6.82
CA THR A 25 -5.14 -34.05 -5.37
C THR A 25 -4.75 -32.83 -4.56
N ALA A 26 -3.92 -31.93 -5.09
CA ALA A 26 -3.48 -30.71 -4.41
C ALA A 26 -4.42 -29.52 -4.61
N CYS A 27 -5.14 -29.48 -5.74
CA CYS A 27 -6.15 -28.47 -6.05
C CYS A 27 -7.04 -28.96 -7.20
N SER A 28 -8.35 -28.73 -7.09
CA SER A 28 -9.38 -29.13 -8.05
C SER A 28 -9.19 -28.60 -9.49
N GLY A 29 -8.24 -27.68 -9.72
CA GLY A 29 -7.78 -27.36 -11.07
C GLY A 29 -8.73 -26.48 -11.87
N HIS A 30 -9.27 -25.45 -11.24
CA HIS A 30 -10.17 -24.50 -11.89
C HIS A 30 -9.49 -23.83 -13.10
N ARG A 31 -10.24 -23.77 -14.21
CA ARG A 31 -9.84 -23.13 -15.47
C ARG A 31 -10.83 -22.01 -15.78
N LEU A 32 -10.34 -20.79 -15.81
CA LEU A 32 -11.14 -19.60 -16.09
C LEU A 32 -10.82 -19.11 -17.50
N ARG A 33 -11.83 -18.84 -18.32
CA ARG A 33 -11.60 -18.18 -19.61
C ARG A 33 -11.03 -16.80 -19.38
N ILE A 34 -9.90 -16.50 -20.01
CA ILE A 34 -9.18 -15.24 -19.76
C ILE A 34 -10.07 -14.05 -20.08
N THR A 35 -10.72 -14.03 -21.25
CA THR A 35 -11.53 -12.90 -21.71
C THR A 35 -12.72 -12.62 -20.80
N GLU A 36 -13.48 -13.65 -20.45
CA GLU A 36 -14.67 -13.53 -19.59
C GLU A 36 -14.27 -13.12 -18.17
N PHE A 37 -13.21 -13.72 -17.61
CA PHE A 37 -12.74 -13.42 -16.27
C PHE A 37 -12.14 -12.02 -16.16
N GLU A 38 -11.34 -11.59 -17.13
CA GLU A 38 -10.77 -10.24 -17.14
C GLU A 38 -11.86 -9.17 -17.23
N GLN A 39 -12.83 -9.34 -18.12
CA GLN A 39 -13.97 -8.43 -18.22
C GLN A 39 -14.78 -8.39 -16.91
N PHE A 40 -15.03 -9.55 -16.31
CA PHE A 40 -15.72 -9.65 -15.03
C PHE A 40 -14.96 -8.89 -13.92
N VAL A 41 -13.65 -9.12 -13.78
CA VAL A 41 -12.81 -8.45 -12.78
C VAL A 41 -12.77 -6.95 -13.02
N LEU A 42 -12.63 -6.50 -14.27
CA LEU A 42 -12.60 -5.08 -14.61
C LEU A 42 -13.90 -4.38 -14.24
N ASN A 43 -15.04 -4.97 -14.62
CA ASN A 43 -16.36 -4.43 -14.28
C ASN A 43 -16.56 -4.37 -12.77
N LEU A 44 -16.22 -5.46 -12.06
CA LEU A 44 -16.33 -5.52 -10.60
C LEU A 44 -15.46 -4.46 -9.93
N VAL A 45 -14.21 -4.27 -10.36
CA VAL A 45 -13.32 -3.25 -9.80
C VAL A 45 -13.87 -1.85 -10.00
N VAL A 46 -14.37 -1.52 -11.19
CA VAL A 46 -14.94 -0.19 -11.45
C VAL A 46 -16.17 0.07 -10.59
N ASP A 47 -17.09 -0.88 -10.56
CA ASP A 47 -18.39 -0.68 -9.92
C ASP A 47 -18.29 -0.74 -8.40
N TRP A 48 -17.44 -1.63 -7.88
CA TRP A 48 -17.26 -1.78 -6.45
C TRP A 48 -16.30 -0.75 -5.85
N ALA A 49 -15.13 -0.51 -6.47
CA ALA A 49 -14.11 0.37 -5.88
C ALA A 49 -14.49 1.86 -5.95
N PHE A 50 -15.33 2.24 -6.92
CA PHE A 50 -15.76 3.62 -7.13
C PHE A 50 -17.26 3.84 -6.87
N SER A 51 -17.90 2.96 -6.09
CA SER A 51 -19.23 3.31 -5.58
C SER A 51 -19.11 4.45 -4.55
N VAL A 52 -20.09 5.36 -4.57
CA VAL A 52 -20.07 6.57 -3.71
C VAL A 52 -19.96 6.20 -2.24
N GLU A 53 -20.67 5.15 -1.83
CA GLU A 53 -20.68 4.63 -0.47
C GLU A 53 -19.30 4.08 -0.07
N LYS A 54 -18.69 3.23 -0.91
CA LYS A 54 -17.39 2.63 -0.62
C LYS A 54 -16.28 3.66 -0.59
N VAL A 55 -16.28 4.62 -1.50
CA VAL A 55 -15.30 5.72 -1.49
C VAL A 55 -15.43 6.54 -0.20
N ARG A 56 -16.65 6.84 0.25
CA ARG A 56 -16.86 7.52 1.54
C ARG A 56 -16.34 6.68 2.71
N ASP A 57 -16.58 5.38 2.71
CA ASP A 57 -16.10 4.49 3.76
C ASP A 57 -14.57 4.35 3.78
N ILE A 58 -13.95 4.26 2.60
CA ILE A 58 -12.49 4.25 2.43
C ILE A 58 -11.89 5.55 2.98
N ILE A 59 -12.47 6.71 2.63
CA ILE A 59 -12.03 8.02 3.13
C ILE A 59 -12.21 8.12 4.64
N LYS A 60 -13.34 7.65 5.19
CA LYS A 60 -13.56 7.59 6.64
C LYS A 60 -12.54 6.68 7.33
N ALA A 61 -12.28 5.49 6.79
CA ALA A 61 -11.31 4.54 7.34
C ALA A 61 -9.89 5.12 7.34
N ILE A 62 -9.52 5.84 6.29
CA ILE A 62 -8.22 6.53 6.23
C ILE A 62 -8.16 7.67 7.23
N ARG A 63 -9.20 8.51 7.34
CA ARG A 63 -9.26 9.56 8.38
C ARG A 63 -9.14 8.98 9.78
N ARG A 64 -9.78 7.83 10.05
CA ARG A 64 -9.63 7.10 11.32
C ARG A 64 -8.21 6.59 11.52
N SER A 65 -7.61 5.96 10.51
CA SER A 65 -6.23 5.48 10.56
C SER A 65 -5.22 6.60 10.79
N LEU A 66 -5.42 7.77 10.15
CA LEU A 66 -4.64 8.97 10.39
C LEU A 66 -4.80 9.47 11.83
N ALA A 67 -6.04 9.57 12.32
CA ALA A 67 -6.32 9.97 13.70
C ALA A 67 -5.78 8.97 14.75
N GLU A 68 -5.82 7.67 14.46
CA GLU A 68 -5.21 6.63 15.29
C GLU A 68 -3.68 6.68 15.23
N GLY A 69 -3.10 7.04 14.09
CA GLY A 69 -1.68 7.31 13.90
C GLY A 69 -1.17 8.56 14.64
N GLU A 70 -2.04 9.53 14.95
CA GLU A 70 -1.67 10.67 15.78
C GLU A 70 -1.34 10.28 17.24
N LYS A 71 -2.03 9.29 17.81
CA LYS A 71 -1.77 8.80 19.17
C LYS A 71 -0.34 8.28 19.36
N PRO A 72 0.21 7.40 18.51
CA PRO A 72 1.61 6.99 18.59
C PRO A 72 2.58 8.12 18.23
N ILE A 73 2.21 9.09 17.37
CA ILE A 73 3.05 10.27 17.12
C ILE A 73 3.23 11.10 18.40
N ARG A 74 2.18 11.28 19.21
CA ARG A 74 2.29 11.98 20.50
C ARG A 74 3.28 11.28 21.45
N GLN A 75 3.25 9.94 21.50
CA GLN A 75 4.20 9.17 22.32
C GLN A 75 5.64 9.31 21.82
N ILE A 76 5.85 9.29 20.50
CA ILE A 76 7.19 9.47 19.89
C ILE A 76 7.70 10.90 20.15
N LYS A 77 6.84 11.92 20.06
CA LYS A 77 7.18 13.30 20.43
C LYS A 77 7.56 13.43 21.91
N ALA A 78 6.84 12.77 22.82
CA ALA A 78 7.19 12.77 24.24
C ALA A 78 8.58 12.16 24.49
N LYS A 79 8.88 11.00 23.87
CA LYS A 79 10.22 10.38 23.94
C LYS A 79 11.32 11.29 23.40
N LEU A 80 11.05 12.01 22.32
CA LEU A 80 11.98 12.96 21.75
C LEU A 80 12.28 14.12 22.71
N GLU A 81 11.26 14.62 23.43
CA GLU A 81 11.46 15.64 24.48
C GLU A 81 12.24 15.09 25.68
N GLU A 82 12.02 13.83 26.08
CA GLU A 82 12.82 13.18 27.12
C GLU A 82 14.30 13.06 26.73
N VAL A 83 14.59 12.65 25.48
CA VAL A 83 15.97 12.55 24.96
C VAL A 83 16.62 13.92 24.88
N LYS A 84 15.90 14.96 24.45
CA LYS A 84 16.38 16.35 24.47
C LYS A 84 16.68 16.83 25.89
N ALA A 85 15.82 16.53 26.85
CA ALA A 85 16.03 16.89 28.25
C ALA A 85 17.27 16.19 28.84
N LYS A 86 17.49 14.92 28.51
CA LYS A 86 18.71 14.20 28.89
C LYS A 86 19.96 14.84 28.28
N LEU A 87 19.94 15.14 26.97
CA LEU A 87 21.04 15.83 26.31
C LEU A 87 21.34 17.19 26.96
N LYS A 88 20.31 17.96 27.30
CA LYS A 88 20.46 19.24 28.00
C LYS A 88 21.16 19.06 29.35
N LYS A 89 20.75 18.09 30.17
CA LYS A 89 21.41 17.79 31.46
C LYS A 89 22.89 17.45 31.30
N TYR A 90 23.26 16.70 30.25
CA TYR A 90 24.66 16.38 29.98
C TYR A 90 25.46 17.63 29.55
N TYR A 91 24.85 18.55 28.81
CA TYR A 91 25.50 19.82 28.45
C TYR A 91 25.64 20.74 29.67
N ASP A 92 24.59 20.89 30.48
CA ASP A 92 24.61 21.72 31.70
C ASP A 92 25.69 21.19 32.70
N ALA A 93 25.81 19.86 32.86
CA ALA A 93 26.83 19.25 33.71
C ALA A 93 28.27 19.42 33.18
N PHE A 94 28.43 19.50 31.85
CA PHE A 94 29.73 19.80 31.24
C PHE A 94 30.10 21.27 31.45
N GLU A 95 29.14 22.19 31.33
CA GLU A 95 29.33 23.62 31.56
C GLU A 95 29.69 23.95 33.02
N ASN A 96 29.15 23.20 33.98
CA ASN A 96 29.44 23.37 35.41
C ASN A 96 30.78 22.75 35.84
N GLY A 97 31.46 22.00 34.96
CA GLY A 97 32.76 21.39 35.25
C GLY A 97 32.69 20.12 36.11
N ASP A 98 31.51 19.49 36.22
CA ASP A 98 31.29 18.35 37.11
C ASP A 98 31.96 17.04 36.63
N TYR A 99 32.31 16.93 35.33
CA TYR A 99 32.82 15.69 34.73
C TYR A 99 33.75 15.90 33.52
N GLU A 100 34.69 14.97 33.32
CA GLU A 100 35.55 14.91 32.13
C GLU A 100 34.79 14.45 30.88
N LYS A 101 35.05 15.14 29.76
CA LYS A 101 34.38 14.96 28.46
C LYS A 101 34.44 13.53 27.92
N GLU A 102 35.53 12.83 28.18
CA GLU A 102 35.85 11.53 27.59
C GLU A 102 34.94 10.41 28.11
N PHE A 103 34.45 10.51 29.35
CA PHE A 103 33.57 9.49 29.96
C PHE A 103 32.16 9.46 29.37
N PHE A 104 31.70 10.56 28.78
CA PHE A 104 30.31 10.70 28.29
C PHE A 104 30.19 10.87 26.79
N ALA A 105 31.31 10.91 26.05
CA ALA A 105 31.32 11.10 24.60
C ALA A 105 30.45 10.06 23.86
N ASP A 106 30.62 8.78 24.19
CA ASP A 106 29.84 7.68 23.61
C ASP A 106 28.35 7.76 23.96
N ARG A 107 28.03 8.20 25.18
CA ARG A 107 26.65 8.34 25.64
C ARG A 107 25.93 9.47 24.92
N ILE A 108 26.60 10.60 24.73
CA ILE A 108 26.09 11.76 23.98
C ILE A 108 25.91 11.40 22.50
N ALA A 109 26.86 10.66 21.91
CA ALA A 109 26.74 10.17 20.53
C ALA A 109 25.51 9.26 20.37
N GLY A 110 25.28 8.34 21.31
CA GLY A 110 24.09 7.48 21.33
C GLY A 110 22.77 8.27 21.43
N LEU A 111 22.70 9.27 22.33
CA LEU A 111 21.50 10.11 22.47
C LEU A 111 21.25 11.00 21.25
N LYS A 112 22.31 11.47 20.57
CA LYS A 112 22.18 12.21 19.30
C LYS A 112 21.65 11.32 18.19
N ALA A 113 22.14 10.09 18.08
CA ALA A 113 21.63 9.11 17.12
C ALA A 113 20.16 8.75 17.38
N GLU A 114 19.80 8.55 18.65
CA GLU A 114 18.41 8.30 19.06
C GLU A 114 17.49 9.49 18.73
N LYS A 115 17.93 10.71 19.01
CA LYS A 115 17.21 11.94 18.62
C LYS A 115 16.98 11.99 17.11
N GLN A 116 18.02 11.76 16.30
CA GLN A 116 17.90 11.77 14.84
C GLN A 116 16.94 10.69 14.34
N ALA A 117 17.01 9.48 14.90
CA ALA A 117 16.10 8.39 14.54
C ALA A 117 14.63 8.75 14.86
N LEU A 118 14.36 9.32 16.04
CA LEU A 118 13.03 9.75 16.45
C LEU A 118 12.50 10.92 15.59
N GLN A 119 13.36 11.88 15.22
CA GLN A 119 12.99 12.98 14.32
C GLN A 119 12.59 12.46 12.94
N LEU A 120 13.39 11.56 12.38
CA LEU A 120 13.14 10.97 11.07
C LEU A 120 11.89 10.08 11.08
N GLU A 121 11.62 9.40 12.20
CA GLU A 121 10.38 8.65 12.39
C GLU A 121 9.14 9.54 12.49
N ILE A 122 9.24 10.70 13.16
CA ILE A 122 8.17 11.70 13.18
C ILE A 122 7.91 12.22 11.78
N GLU A 123 8.95 12.69 11.07
CA GLU A 123 8.83 13.23 9.71
C GLU A 123 8.15 12.24 8.75
N ARG A 124 8.54 10.96 8.81
CA ARG A 124 7.90 9.89 8.02
C ARG A 124 6.43 9.71 8.34
N ARG A 125 6.03 9.90 9.61
CA ARG A 125 4.64 9.70 10.07
C ARG A 125 3.79 10.96 9.95
N THR A 126 4.40 12.15 9.89
CA THR A 126 3.73 13.45 9.74
C THR A 126 3.66 13.93 8.29
N ALA A 127 4.21 13.19 7.33
CA ALA A 127 4.06 13.51 5.90
C ALA A 127 2.57 13.73 5.59
N PRO A 128 2.18 14.93 5.09
CA PRO A 128 0.78 15.31 5.03
C PRO A 128 0.04 14.42 4.06
N THR A 129 -0.81 13.55 4.61
CA THR A 129 -1.93 12.95 3.89
C THR A 129 -3.19 13.63 4.40
N GLU A 130 -3.25 14.96 4.32
CA GLU A 130 -4.53 15.64 4.49
C GLU A 130 -5.34 15.30 3.26
N LEU A 131 -6.42 14.53 3.43
CA LEU A 131 -7.34 14.24 2.34
C LEU A 131 -8.20 15.48 2.11
N PRO A 132 -8.12 16.14 0.93
CA PRO A 132 -9.01 17.23 0.63
C PRO A 132 -10.49 16.86 0.82
N PRO A 133 -11.30 17.75 1.42
CA PRO A 133 -12.70 17.46 1.75
C PRO A 133 -13.55 17.18 0.50
N HIS A 134 -13.16 17.70 -0.66
CA HIS A 134 -13.88 17.55 -1.93
C HIS A 134 -13.65 16.20 -2.63
N LEU A 135 -12.69 15.37 -2.18
CA LEU A 135 -12.44 14.04 -2.76
C LEU A 135 -13.64 13.07 -2.63
N SER A 136 -14.55 13.33 -1.68
CA SER A 136 -15.75 12.52 -1.46
C SER A 136 -16.99 13.00 -2.24
N THR A 137 -16.85 14.02 -3.09
CA THR A 137 -17.99 14.57 -3.84
C THR A 137 -18.47 13.57 -4.85
N GLU A 138 -19.78 13.31 -4.87
CA GLU A 138 -20.39 12.34 -5.77
C GLU A 138 -20.12 12.63 -7.25
N ALA A 139 -20.10 13.91 -7.64
CA ALA A 139 -19.75 14.34 -8.99
C ALA A 139 -18.34 13.91 -9.41
N ASN A 140 -17.35 14.00 -8.50
CA ASN A 140 -15.97 13.61 -8.79
C ASN A 140 -15.83 12.08 -8.89
N ILE A 141 -16.51 11.35 -7.99
CA ILE A 141 -16.52 9.89 -8.01
C ILE A 141 -17.10 9.37 -9.33
N ARG A 142 -18.24 9.91 -9.77
CA ARG A 142 -18.87 9.53 -11.05
C ARG A 142 -18.00 9.86 -12.25
N LYS A 143 -17.34 11.02 -12.27
CA LYS A 143 -16.39 11.38 -13.35
C LYS A 143 -15.24 10.39 -13.46
N ILE A 144 -14.67 10.00 -12.32
CA ILE A 144 -13.55 9.04 -12.29
C ILE A 144 -14.02 7.64 -12.68
N GLN A 145 -15.21 7.23 -12.24
CA GLN A 145 -15.81 5.97 -12.66
C GLN A 145 -15.98 5.93 -14.18
N GLN A 146 -16.50 6.99 -14.80
CA GLN A 146 -16.63 7.09 -16.25
C GLN A 146 -15.26 7.04 -16.96
N ALA A 147 -14.29 7.85 -16.52
CA ALA A 147 -12.95 7.85 -17.11
C ALA A 147 -12.27 6.48 -17.04
N LEU A 148 -12.46 5.74 -15.93
CA LEU A 148 -11.93 4.38 -15.80
C LEU A 148 -12.66 3.37 -16.67
N ARG A 149 -13.99 3.48 -16.82
CA ARG A 149 -14.74 2.65 -17.77
C ARG A 149 -14.20 2.85 -19.19
N ASP A 150 -13.98 4.09 -19.59
CA ASP A 150 -13.46 4.40 -20.92
C ASP A 150 -12.06 3.83 -21.12
N VAL A 151 -11.18 3.96 -20.12
CA VAL A 151 -9.84 3.37 -20.13
C VAL A 151 -9.87 1.84 -20.19
N PHE A 152 -10.81 1.17 -19.54
CA PHE A 152 -10.89 -0.29 -19.58
C PHE A 152 -11.56 -0.83 -20.84
N LEU A 153 -12.43 -0.05 -21.48
CA LEU A 153 -13.09 -0.42 -22.73
C LEU A 153 -12.20 -0.16 -23.95
N THR A 154 -11.42 0.92 -23.94
CA THR A 154 -10.66 1.40 -25.12
C THR A 154 -9.14 1.38 -24.94
N GLY A 155 -8.67 1.19 -23.70
CA GLY A 155 -7.26 1.28 -23.37
C GLY A 155 -6.43 0.09 -23.85
N THR A 156 -5.13 0.34 -23.99
CA THR A 156 -4.17 -0.72 -24.31
C THR A 156 -4.00 -1.69 -23.13
N PRO A 157 -3.70 -2.99 -23.36
CA PRO A 157 -3.50 -3.96 -22.28
C PRO A 157 -2.44 -3.53 -21.25
N GLY A 158 -1.41 -2.81 -21.70
CA GLY A 158 -0.36 -2.26 -20.82
C GLY A 158 -0.89 -1.18 -19.87
N LEU A 159 -1.76 -0.31 -20.36
CA LEU A 159 -2.42 0.72 -19.55
C LEU A 159 -3.35 0.07 -18.51
N ILE A 160 -4.23 -0.84 -18.96
CA ILE A 160 -5.18 -1.57 -18.09
C ILE A 160 -4.45 -2.27 -16.95
N LYS A 161 -3.36 -2.98 -17.26
CA LYS A 161 -2.53 -3.67 -16.27
C LYS A 161 -1.91 -2.71 -15.24
N ARG A 162 -1.47 -1.52 -15.66
CA ARG A 162 -0.93 -0.51 -14.73
C ARG A 162 -2.00 -0.02 -13.76
N TYR A 163 -3.20 0.28 -14.24
CA TYR A 163 -4.32 0.69 -13.38
C TYR A 163 -4.71 -0.41 -12.39
N LEU A 164 -4.79 -1.66 -12.84
CA LEU A 164 -5.07 -2.80 -11.96
C LEU A 164 -4.01 -2.97 -10.86
N ASN A 165 -2.73 -2.78 -11.16
CA ASN A 165 -1.67 -2.89 -10.15
C ASN A 165 -1.74 -1.78 -9.08
N ILE A 166 -2.29 -0.62 -9.43
CA ILE A 166 -2.50 0.49 -8.49
C ILE A 166 -3.74 0.22 -7.63
N LEU A 167 -4.81 -0.31 -8.23
CA LEU A 167 -6.11 -0.45 -7.58
C LEU A 167 -6.27 -1.76 -6.80
N VAL A 168 -5.66 -2.84 -7.26
CA VAL A 168 -5.90 -4.20 -6.77
C VAL A 168 -4.64 -4.74 -6.12
N LYS A 169 -4.77 -5.22 -4.88
CA LYS A 169 -3.70 -5.89 -4.15
C LYS A 169 -3.63 -7.37 -4.52
N GLU A 170 -4.77 -8.05 -4.49
CA GLU A 170 -4.88 -9.46 -4.86
C GLU A 170 -6.30 -9.79 -5.34
N VAL A 171 -6.37 -10.80 -6.20
CA VAL A 171 -7.61 -11.44 -6.64
C VAL A 171 -7.50 -12.92 -6.26
N VAL A 172 -8.39 -13.36 -5.38
CA VAL A 172 -8.46 -14.73 -4.89
C VAL A 172 -9.69 -15.38 -5.51
N VAL A 173 -9.51 -16.55 -6.12
CA VAL A 173 -10.60 -17.33 -6.70
C VAL A 173 -10.74 -18.61 -5.90
N ASN A 174 -11.89 -18.80 -5.27
CA ASN A 174 -12.25 -19.96 -4.48
C ASN A 174 -13.49 -20.61 -5.09
N GLY A 175 -13.29 -21.57 -5.99
CA GLY A 175 -14.42 -22.20 -6.66
C GLY A 175 -15.11 -21.21 -7.61
N GLU A 176 -16.40 -20.97 -7.33
CA GLU A 176 -17.24 -19.98 -8.02
C GLU A 176 -17.16 -18.58 -7.41
N GLU A 177 -16.53 -18.44 -6.22
CA GLU A 177 -16.39 -17.14 -5.55
C GLU A 177 -15.09 -16.44 -5.95
N VAL A 178 -15.20 -15.15 -6.28
CA VAL A 178 -14.06 -14.28 -6.57
C VAL A 178 -14.00 -13.17 -5.54
N THR A 179 -12.93 -13.14 -4.75
CA THR A 179 -12.66 -12.09 -3.77
C THR A 179 -11.58 -11.17 -4.31
N ILE A 180 -11.86 -9.87 -4.37
CA ILE A 180 -10.90 -8.84 -4.78
C ILE A 180 -10.56 -7.99 -3.55
N THR A 181 -9.27 -7.85 -3.26
CA THR A 181 -8.83 -6.87 -2.25
C THR A 181 -8.21 -5.67 -2.95
N ALA A 182 -8.71 -4.49 -2.64
CA ALA A 182 -8.26 -3.23 -3.24
C ALA A 182 -7.21 -2.53 -2.38
N GLN A 183 -6.37 -1.72 -3.02
CA GLN A 183 -5.40 -0.85 -2.36
C GLN A 183 -6.03 0.53 -2.12
N THR A 184 -6.28 0.86 -0.86
CA THR A 184 -6.85 2.16 -0.45
C THR A 184 -5.98 3.34 -0.91
N ALA A 185 -4.65 3.19 -0.86
CA ALA A 185 -3.71 4.20 -1.33
C ALA A 185 -3.83 4.47 -2.84
N GLY A 186 -4.04 3.44 -3.65
CA GLY A 186 -4.22 3.57 -5.09
C GLY A 186 -5.53 4.26 -5.48
N VAL A 187 -6.62 3.94 -4.76
CA VAL A 187 -7.92 4.62 -4.93
C VAL A 187 -7.77 6.11 -4.61
N LEU A 188 -7.11 6.47 -3.51
CA LEU A 188 -6.86 7.86 -3.17
C LEU A 188 -6.02 8.60 -4.20
N ALA A 189 -4.94 7.98 -4.69
CA ALA A 189 -4.07 8.60 -5.69
C ALA A 189 -4.82 8.92 -6.99
N LEU A 190 -5.81 8.09 -7.35
CA LEU A 190 -6.68 8.34 -8.51
C LEU A 190 -7.72 9.43 -8.23
N LEU A 191 -8.29 9.47 -7.02
CA LEU A 191 -9.21 10.54 -6.60
C LEU A 191 -8.52 11.92 -6.59
N ASP A 192 -7.28 12.02 -6.10
CA ASP A 192 -6.52 13.28 -6.06
C ASP A 192 -6.10 13.77 -7.47
N ARG A 193 -5.87 12.85 -8.42
CA ARG A 193 -5.46 13.21 -9.78
C ARG A 193 -6.62 13.55 -10.70
N GLY A 194 -7.81 12.98 -10.51
CA GLY A 194 -8.99 13.23 -11.35
C GLY A 194 -9.41 14.70 -11.42
N GLU A 195 -8.94 15.53 -10.50
CA GLU A 195 -9.15 16.98 -10.52
C GLU A 195 -8.06 17.76 -11.28
N LYS A 196 -6.82 17.25 -11.31
CA LYS A 196 -5.65 17.96 -11.87
C LYS A 196 -5.59 17.90 -13.40
N THR A 197 -6.32 17.01 -14.05
CA THR A 197 -6.28 16.83 -15.51
C THR A 197 -7.66 16.99 -16.15
N LYS A 198 -7.83 18.05 -16.97
CA LYS A 198 -9.00 18.24 -17.87
C LYS A 198 -8.97 17.36 -19.13
N SER A 199 -8.01 16.46 -19.27
CA SER A 199 -7.90 15.51 -20.39
C SER A 199 -7.27 14.22 -19.91
N THR A 200 -7.43 13.16 -20.69
CA THR A 200 -7.05 11.76 -20.40
C THR A 200 -5.81 11.63 -19.50
N PRO A 201 -5.90 10.85 -18.41
CA PRO A 201 -4.83 10.76 -17.42
C PRO A 201 -3.55 10.14 -18.02
N ASP A 202 -2.55 10.97 -18.28
CA ASP A 202 -1.17 10.54 -18.58
C ASP A 202 -0.46 10.16 -17.27
N MET A 203 0.13 8.96 -17.24
CA MET A 203 0.54 8.25 -16.02
C MET A 203 2.00 7.77 -16.06
N SER A 204 2.89 8.53 -16.70
CA SER A 204 4.34 8.26 -16.72
C SER A 204 5.03 8.35 -15.35
N GLY A 205 4.40 8.98 -14.33
CA GLY A 205 5.03 9.33 -13.05
C GLY A 205 4.58 8.55 -11.81
N VAL A 206 4.09 7.31 -11.90
CA VAL A 206 3.86 6.49 -10.70
C VAL A 206 5.08 5.61 -10.45
N LEU A 207 6.04 6.14 -9.69
CA LEU A 207 7.08 5.33 -9.06
C LEU A 207 6.37 4.33 -8.15
N ASN A 208 6.51 3.06 -8.51
CA ASN A 208 6.08 1.90 -7.75
C ASN A 208 6.91 1.83 -6.44
N SER A 209 6.66 2.70 -5.47
CA SER A 209 7.28 2.62 -4.13
C SER A 209 6.62 1.53 -3.29
N SER A 210 6.61 0.32 -3.84
CA SER A 210 6.49 -0.90 -3.06
C SER A 210 7.77 -1.08 -2.26
N HIS A 211 7.87 -0.39 -1.13
CA HIS A 211 8.87 -0.73 -0.12
C HIS A 211 8.51 -2.13 0.41
N LYS A 212 9.12 -3.15 -0.19
CA LYS A 212 9.24 -4.49 0.39
C LYS A 212 9.78 -4.33 1.80
N TRP A 213 8.90 -4.45 2.78
CA TRP A 213 9.30 -4.66 4.16
C TRP A 213 10.05 -5.99 4.19
N ARG A 214 11.38 -5.93 4.23
CA ARG A 214 12.23 -7.09 4.47
C ARG A 214 12.24 -7.34 5.97
N THR A 215 11.49 -8.34 6.44
CA THR A 215 11.74 -8.97 7.74
C THR A 215 13.03 -9.79 7.62
N ARG A 216 14.16 -9.21 8.04
CA ARG A 216 15.35 -10.00 8.39
C ARG A 216 15.11 -10.58 9.78
N ARG A 217 14.79 -11.88 9.80
CA ARG A 217 14.72 -12.87 10.91
C ARG A 217 13.34 -13.53 10.94
N ASP A 218 13.28 -14.73 10.37
CA ASP A 218 12.22 -15.69 10.69
C ASP A 218 12.41 -16.16 12.14
N SER A 219 11.34 -16.03 12.94
CA SER A 219 11.27 -16.48 14.33
C SER A 219 11.01 -17.98 14.47
N ASN A 220 11.33 -18.79 13.47
CA ASN A 220 11.19 -20.25 13.56
C ASN A 220 12.34 -20.98 12.83
N PRO A 221 13.51 -21.14 13.45
CA PRO A 221 14.49 -22.12 12.98
C PRO A 221 13.98 -23.52 13.35
N GLN A 222 13.57 -24.31 12.36
CA GLN A 222 13.34 -25.74 12.56
C GLN A 222 14.70 -26.45 12.71
N PRO A 223 14.83 -27.42 13.64
CA PRO A 223 16.02 -28.25 13.71
C PRO A 223 16.10 -29.18 12.50
N LEU A 224 17.27 -29.23 11.87
CA LEU A 224 17.60 -30.26 10.88
C LEU A 224 17.78 -31.58 11.63
N GLY A 225 16.83 -32.50 11.48
CA GLY A 225 16.99 -33.88 11.91
C GLY A 225 17.84 -34.68 10.91
N PRO A 226 18.62 -35.67 11.37
CA PRO A 226 19.25 -36.67 10.52
C PRO A 226 18.24 -37.66 9.91
#